data_AF-A0A974TSM4-F1
#
_entry.id   AF-A0A974TSM4-F1
#
_cell.length_a   1.000
_cell.length_b   1.000
_cell.length_c   1.000
_cell.angle_alpha   90.00
_cell.angle_beta   90.00
_cell.angle_gamma   90.00
#
_symmetry.space_group_name_H-M   'P 1'
#
loop_
_entity.id
_entity.type
_entity.pdbx_description
1 polymer ?
#
loop_
_entity_poly.entity_id
_entity_poly.type
_entity_poly.pdbx_seq_one_letter_code
_entity_poly.pdbx_strand_id
1 'polypeptide(L)'
;MASNLVSYIMQLLTPETIARLAGALGLDANKAQRAIAAAVPALLAGLGGVAAQPGGAQRVADAAGQQSGVLGSLAGMLSSGGQESLGQAGSQLLSSLFGSGDSGALANAVGSYAGLDRNASTSLLGMLAPIVMSGVAQQSGNDLSANGVAGLLASQKDNIASALPSGVGDLLRGTGLLNALGGSARAAAATAGQAADRAAATATSVGNAGQRAASQAATGSSRWLYWLIAALAIAALLYYMFGRPAQHATPEAGAPTQSLTVDGVDVGKQLTDTLTSLQTTVTGVTDAASAQAALPKLEANLGEIDKVSTTAGQLTAEQKAALKALITPMMSTVNGLFDKVLAIPGVSDVLKPTIDSIKAKLAALTA
;
A
#
# COMPACT_ATOMS: atom_id res chain seq x y z
N MET A 1 10.18 -3.70 -13.51
CA MET A 1 9.14 -4.65 -13.93
C MET A 1 8.42 -5.12 -12.68
N ALA A 2 7.25 -4.56 -12.38
CA ALA A 2 6.47 -5.00 -11.22
C ALA A 2 6.19 -6.50 -11.36
N SER A 3 6.65 -7.29 -10.39
CA SER A 3 6.34 -8.72 -10.34
C SER A 3 4.82 -8.86 -10.29
N ASN A 4 4.26 -9.32 -11.40
CA ASN A 4 2.83 -9.53 -11.52
C ASN A 4 2.41 -10.56 -10.47
N LEU A 5 1.45 -10.20 -9.61
CA LEU A 5 0.94 -11.06 -8.54
C LEU A 5 0.50 -12.45 -9.05
N VAL A 6 -0.10 -12.49 -10.24
CA VAL A 6 -0.50 -13.75 -10.90
C VAL A 6 0.75 -14.56 -11.25
N SER A 7 1.77 -13.92 -11.84
CA SER A 7 3.03 -14.59 -12.19
C SER A 7 3.78 -15.09 -10.96
N TYR A 8 3.79 -14.32 -9.87
CA TYR A 8 4.41 -14.72 -8.60
C TYR A 8 3.74 -15.98 -8.01
N ILE A 9 2.40 -15.98 -7.94
CA ILE A 9 1.65 -17.13 -7.44
C ILE A 9 1.82 -18.35 -8.35
N MET A 10 1.82 -18.15 -9.67
CA MET A 10 2.08 -19.22 -10.64
C MET A 10 3.51 -19.77 -10.52
N GLN A 11 4.48 -18.96 -10.11
CA GLN A 11 5.87 -19.39 -9.89
C GLN A 11 6.03 -20.21 -8.61
N LEU A 12 5.16 -20.01 -7.60
CA LEU A 12 5.07 -20.86 -6.41
C LEU A 12 4.45 -22.22 -6.72
N LEU A 13 3.62 -22.31 -7.76
CA LEU A 13 2.97 -23.53 -8.22
C LEU A 13 3.90 -24.32 -9.16
N THR A 14 4.89 -24.98 -8.58
CA THR A 14 5.84 -25.80 -9.36
C THR A 14 5.14 -26.99 -10.04
N PRO A 15 5.70 -27.55 -11.12
CA PRO A 15 5.14 -28.74 -11.80
C PRO A 15 4.87 -29.91 -10.84
N GLU A 16 5.72 -30.09 -9.83
CA GLU A 16 5.56 -31.12 -8.79
C GLU A 16 4.34 -30.84 -7.90
N THR A 17 4.09 -29.57 -7.57
CA THR A 17 2.94 -29.15 -6.77
C THR A 17 1.64 -29.33 -7.56
N ILE A 18 1.67 -29.00 -8.86
CA ILE A 18 0.55 -29.25 -9.79
C ILE A 18 0.26 -30.75 -9.89
N ALA A 19 1.29 -31.60 -10.01
CA ALA A 19 1.14 -33.05 -10.06
C ALA A 19 0.54 -33.63 -8.77
N ARG A 20 0.93 -33.10 -7.60
CA ARG A 20 0.34 -33.47 -6.31
C ARG A 20 -1.12 -33.06 -6.20
N LEU A 21 -1.48 -31.86 -6.63
CA LEU A 21 -2.88 -31.40 -6.70
C LEU A 21 -3.70 -32.28 -7.65
N ALA A 22 -3.14 -32.62 -8.81
CA ALA A 22 -3.78 -33.50 -9.78
C ALA A 22 -4.04 -34.89 -9.18
N GLY A 23 -3.04 -35.50 -8.54
CA GLY A 23 -3.17 -36.80 -7.87
C GLY A 23 -4.16 -36.78 -6.71
N ALA A 24 -4.18 -35.71 -5.92
CA ALA A 24 -5.13 -35.53 -4.82
C ALA A 24 -6.59 -35.43 -5.28
N LEU A 25 -6.81 -34.88 -6.48
CA LEU A 25 -8.14 -34.64 -7.04
C LEU A 25 -8.57 -35.71 -8.05
N GLY A 26 -7.73 -36.72 -8.32
CA GLY A 26 -7.99 -37.74 -9.34
C GLY A 26 -8.04 -37.17 -10.76
N LEU A 27 -7.32 -36.08 -11.02
CA LEU A 27 -7.33 -35.34 -12.29
C LEU A 27 -6.08 -35.63 -13.13
N ASP A 28 -6.24 -35.52 -14.44
CA ASP A 28 -5.11 -35.49 -15.37
C ASP A 28 -4.28 -34.20 -15.17
N ALA A 29 -2.95 -34.31 -15.29
CA ALA A 29 -2.05 -33.16 -15.13
C ALA A 29 -2.39 -31.98 -16.05
N ASN A 30 -2.83 -32.25 -17.28
CA ASN A 30 -3.27 -31.22 -18.23
C ASN A 30 -4.56 -30.50 -17.78
N LYS A 31 -5.53 -31.22 -17.19
CA LYS A 31 -6.76 -30.62 -16.66
C LYS A 31 -6.45 -29.80 -15.41
N ALA A 32 -5.62 -30.32 -14.52
CA ALA A 32 -5.16 -29.61 -13.33
C ALA A 32 -4.42 -28.31 -13.70
N GLN A 33 -3.49 -28.35 -14.66
CA GLN A 33 -2.77 -27.16 -15.12
C GLN A 33 -3.70 -26.10 -15.73
N ARG A 34 -4.66 -26.51 -16.58
CA ARG A 34 -5.67 -25.60 -17.14
C ARG A 34 -6.57 -25.00 -16.07
N ALA A 35 -6.97 -25.81 -15.10
CA ALA A 35 -7.79 -25.37 -13.98
C ALA A 35 -7.06 -24.36 -13.10
N ILE A 36 -5.80 -24.60 -12.77
CA ILE A 36 -4.97 -23.70 -11.98
C ILE A 36 -4.75 -22.37 -12.71
N ALA A 37 -4.45 -22.41 -14.01
CA ALA A 37 -4.28 -21.22 -14.84
C ALA A 37 -5.54 -20.34 -14.90
N ALA A 38 -6.73 -20.93 -14.77
CA ALA A 38 -7.99 -20.20 -14.65
C ALA A 38 -8.30 -19.77 -13.21
N ALA A 39 -8.05 -20.65 -12.25
CA ALA A 39 -8.44 -20.49 -10.85
C ALA A 39 -7.65 -19.40 -10.14
N VAL A 40 -6.34 -19.29 -10.37
CA VAL A 40 -5.50 -18.27 -9.71
C VAL A 40 -5.96 -16.85 -10.05
N PRO A 41 -6.07 -16.44 -11.32
CA PRO A 41 -6.53 -15.09 -11.64
C PRO A 41 -8.03 -14.90 -11.34
N ALA A 42 -8.86 -15.95 -11.39
CA ALA A 42 -10.26 -15.87 -10.96
C ALA A 42 -10.42 -15.61 -9.45
N LEU A 43 -9.61 -16.28 -8.61
CA LEU A 43 -9.59 -16.06 -7.16
C LEU A 43 -9.11 -14.65 -6.82
N LEU A 44 -8.05 -14.16 -7.49
CA LEU A 44 -7.56 -12.80 -7.32
C LEU A 44 -8.60 -11.75 -7.73
N ALA A 45 -9.32 -11.99 -8.84
CA ALA A 45 -10.42 -11.12 -9.26
C ALA A 45 -11.57 -11.15 -8.25
N GLY A 46 -11.94 -12.34 -7.76
CA GLY A 46 -12.93 -12.49 -6.69
C GLY A 46 -12.52 -11.71 -5.44
N LEU A 47 -11.27 -11.84 -4.97
CA LEU A 47 -10.77 -11.12 -3.80
C LEU A 47 -10.80 -9.61 -4.01
N GLY A 48 -10.47 -9.15 -5.23
CA GLY A 48 -10.58 -7.74 -5.59
C GLY A 48 -12.02 -7.26 -5.49
N GLY A 49 -12.97 -8.13 -5.85
CA GLY A 49 -14.40 -7.85 -5.75
C GLY A 49 -14.89 -7.73 -4.33
N VAL A 50 -14.46 -8.65 -3.46
CA VAL A 50 -14.75 -8.55 -2.03
C VAL A 50 -14.09 -7.31 -1.44
N ALA A 51 -12.82 -7.04 -1.75
CA ALA A 51 -12.10 -5.88 -1.23
C ALA A 51 -12.74 -4.54 -1.63
N ALA A 52 -13.39 -4.47 -2.79
CA ALA A 52 -14.09 -3.27 -3.25
C ALA A 52 -15.46 -3.05 -2.57
N GLN A 53 -15.98 -4.02 -1.82
CA GLN A 53 -17.23 -3.87 -1.06
C GLN A 53 -17.01 -3.15 0.28
N PRO A 54 -18.01 -2.43 0.82
CA PRO A 54 -17.95 -1.86 2.17
C PRO A 54 -17.60 -2.93 3.22
N GLY A 55 -16.52 -2.72 3.97
CA GLY A 55 -16.02 -3.68 4.97
C GLY A 55 -15.41 -4.97 4.40
N GLY A 56 -15.38 -5.15 3.08
CA GLY A 56 -14.81 -6.35 2.45
C GLY A 56 -13.28 -6.35 2.42
N ALA A 57 -12.65 -5.18 2.28
CA ALA A 57 -11.19 -5.05 2.41
C ALA A 57 -10.69 -5.49 3.80
N GLN A 58 -11.45 -5.16 4.85
CA GLN A 58 -11.15 -5.62 6.21
C GLN A 58 -11.26 -7.14 6.33
N ARG A 59 -12.32 -7.74 5.75
CA ARG A 59 -12.46 -9.21 5.72
C ARG A 59 -11.30 -9.92 5.02
N VAL A 60 -10.81 -9.36 3.91
CA VAL A 60 -9.65 -9.91 3.20
C VAL A 60 -8.37 -9.73 4.03
N ALA A 61 -8.17 -8.55 4.64
CA ALA A 61 -7.05 -8.27 5.53
C ALA A 61 -7.02 -9.17 6.77
N ASP A 62 -8.17 -9.40 7.41
CA ASP A 62 -8.30 -10.27 8.58
C ASP A 62 -7.96 -11.72 8.20
N ALA A 63 -8.45 -12.20 7.05
CA ALA A 63 -8.12 -13.53 6.56
C ALA A 63 -6.65 -13.68 6.14
N ALA A 64 -6.04 -12.63 5.59
CA ALA A 64 -4.60 -12.59 5.28
C ALA A 64 -3.74 -12.59 6.57
N GLY A 65 -4.12 -11.81 7.59
CA GLY A 65 -3.44 -11.76 8.88
C GLY A 65 -3.55 -13.07 9.69
N GLN A 66 -4.66 -13.81 9.51
CA GLN A 66 -4.85 -15.12 10.12
C GLN A 66 -3.92 -16.21 9.55
N GLN A 67 -3.21 -15.96 8.44
CA GLN A 67 -2.32 -16.94 7.83
C GLN A 67 -1.18 -17.40 8.74
N SER A 68 -0.70 -16.56 9.66
CA SER A 68 0.30 -16.95 10.65
C SER A 68 -0.20 -18.09 11.56
N GLY A 69 -1.51 -18.11 11.87
CA GLY A 69 -2.16 -19.19 12.61
C GLY A 69 -2.56 -20.38 11.73
N VAL A 70 -2.93 -20.12 10.47
CA VAL A 70 -3.30 -21.15 9.49
C VAL A 70 -2.09 -21.99 9.07
N LEU A 71 -0.89 -21.41 8.93
CA LEU A 71 0.34 -22.16 8.64
C LEU A 71 0.72 -23.09 9.81
N GLY A 72 0.59 -22.62 11.05
CA GLY A 72 0.76 -23.46 12.24
C GLY A 72 -0.29 -24.57 12.34
N SER A 73 -1.54 -24.27 11.97
CA SER A 73 -2.63 -25.25 11.93
C SER A 73 -2.47 -26.26 10.77
N LEU A 74 -1.96 -25.82 9.62
CA LEU A 74 -1.60 -26.68 8.49
C LEU A 74 -0.44 -27.59 8.83
N ALA A 75 0.58 -27.10 9.52
CA ALA A 75 1.71 -27.91 9.98
C ALA A 75 1.26 -29.00 10.96
N GLY A 76 0.32 -28.68 11.87
CA GLY A 76 -0.31 -29.65 12.76
C GLY A 76 -1.30 -30.60 12.07
N MET A 77 -1.98 -30.17 11.01
CA MET A 77 -2.92 -31.00 10.24
C MET A 77 -2.23 -31.93 9.24
N LEU A 78 -1.13 -31.47 8.64
CA LEU A 78 -0.32 -32.27 7.73
C LEU A 78 0.44 -33.36 8.47
N SER A 79 0.83 -33.12 9.73
CA SER A 79 1.41 -34.15 10.60
C SER A 79 0.39 -35.19 11.08
N SER A 80 -0.91 -34.89 11.02
CA SER A 80 -2.00 -35.79 11.43
C SER A 80 -2.74 -36.46 10.25
N GLY A 81 -2.27 -36.28 9.01
CA GLY A 81 -2.80 -36.97 7.82
C GLY A 81 -4.08 -36.37 7.21
N GLY A 82 -4.40 -35.10 7.52
CA GLY A 82 -5.68 -34.46 7.16
C GLY A 82 -5.73 -33.82 5.77
N GLN A 83 -5.67 -34.60 4.69
CA GLN A 83 -5.86 -34.05 3.34
C GLN A 83 -7.32 -33.63 3.06
N GLU A 84 -8.29 -34.35 3.61
CA GLU A 84 -9.71 -34.00 3.54
C GLU A 84 -10.04 -32.75 4.37
N SER A 85 -9.44 -32.59 5.55
CA SER A 85 -9.68 -31.43 6.42
C SER A 85 -9.17 -30.12 5.82
N LEU A 86 -8.14 -30.19 4.98
CA LEU A 86 -7.57 -29.06 4.24
C LEU A 86 -8.54 -28.51 3.17
N GLY A 87 -9.20 -29.40 2.43
CA GLY A 87 -10.23 -29.03 1.46
C GLY A 87 -11.44 -28.38 2.15
N GLN A 88 -11.89 -28.95 3.28
CA GLN A 88 -12.95 -28.37 4.09
C GLN A 88 -12.58 -26.98 4.62
N ALA A 89 -11.40 -26.80 5.20
CA ALA A 89 -10.94 -25.52 5.73
C ALA A 89 -10.87 -24.44 4.64
N GLY A 90 -10.34 -24.80 3.47
CA GLY A 90 -10.31 -23.91 2.31
C GLY A 90 -11.71 -23.53 1.84
N SER A 91 -12.64 -24.49 1.77
CA SER A 91 -14.03 -24.22 1.38
C SER A 91 -14.77 -23.31 2.37
N GLN A 92 -14.52 -23.46 3.67
CA GLN A 92 -15.09 -22.60 4.72
C GLN A 92 -14.53 -21.18 4.64
N LEU A 93 -13.23 -21.04 4.38
CA LEU A 93 -12.58 -19.75 4.14
C LEU A 93 -13.12 -19.07 2.87
N LEU A 94 -13.31 -19.82 1.79
CA LEU A 94 -13.93 -19.31 0.57
C LEU A 94 -15.38 -18.86 0.84
N SER A 95 -16.14 -19.64 1.58
CA SER A 95 -17.53 -19.29 1.93
C SER A 95 -17.62 -18.09 2.86
N SER A 96 -16.66 -17.87 3.76
CA SER A 96 -16.66 -16.70 4.65
C SER A 96 -16.21 -15.42 3.94
N LEU A 97 -15.28 -15.54 2.99
CA LEU A 97 -14.76 -14.42 2.22
C LEU A 97 -15.71 -13.99 1.10
N PHE A 98 -16.14 -14.94 0.28
CA PHE A 98 -16.96 -14.70 -0.91
C PHE A 98 -18.45 -14.86 -0.65
N GLY A 99 -18.84 -15.55 0.41
CA GLY A 99 -20.21 -16.04 0.56
C GLY A 99 -20.45 -17.33 -0.24
N SER A 100 -21.56 -17.98 0.06
CA SER A 100 -21.97 -19.25 -0.54
C SER A 100 -22.33 -19.15 -2.04
N GLY A 101 -22.77 -17.97 -2.50
CA GLY A 101 -23.11 -17.72 -3.90
C GLY A 101 -21.89 -17.57 -4.81
N ASP A 102 -20.97 -16.68 -4.43
CA ASP A 102 -19.83 -16.31 -5.26
C ASP A 102 -18.76 -17.41 -5.33
N SER A 103 -18.55 -18.14 -4.23
CA SER A 103 -17.68 -19.33 -4.21
C SER A 103 -18.18 -20.42 -5.17
N GLY A 104 -19.50 -20.64 -5.21
CA GLY A 104 -20.12 -21.58 -6.14
C GLY A 104 -20.08 -21.12 -7.61
N ALA A 105 -20.17 -19.81 -7.85
CA ALA A 105 -20.02 -19.22 -9.17
C ALA A 105 -18.58 -19.38 -9.70
N LEU A 106 -17.58 -19.13 -8.84
CA LEU A 106 -16.17 -19.35 -9.17
C LEU A 106 -15.88 -20.81 -9.50
N ALA A 107 -16.37 -21.74 -8.68
CA ALA A 107 -16.22 -23.17 -8.91
C ALA A 107 -16.82 -23.60 -10.25
N ASN A 108 -17.99 -23.08 -10.60
CA ASN A 108 -18.61 -23.35 -11.89
C ASN A 108 -17.82 -22.78 -13.07
N ALA A 109 -17.31 -21.55 -12.96
CA ALA A 109 -16.58 -20.90 -14.04
C ALA A 109 -15.25 -21.61 -14.32
N VAL A 110 -14.50 -21.95 -13.28
CA VAL A 110 -13.25 -22.72 -13.39
C VAL A 110 -13.53 -24.14 -13.88
N GLY A 111 -14.56 -24.79 -13.35
CA GLY A 111 -14.93 -26.15 -13.74
C GLY A 111 -15.36 -26.25 -15.21
N SER A 112 -16.18 -25.31 -15.67
CA SER A 112 -16.62 -25.25 -17.07
C SER A 112 -15.46 -25.01 -18.03
N TYR A 113 -14.46 -24.22 -17.63
CA TYR A 113 -13.28 -23.95 -18.44
C TYR A 113 -12.30 -25.14 -18.49
N ALA A 114 -12.09 -25.81 -17.35
CA ALA A 114 -11.13 -26.89 -17.24
C ALA A 114 -11.71 -28.29 -17.50
N GLY A 115 -13.03 -28.41 -17.67
CA GLY A 115 -13.73 -29.68 -17.81
C GLY A 115 -13.75 -30.49 -16.51
N LEU A 116 -13.84 -29.81 -15.37
CA LEU A 116 -13.93 -30.42 -14.04
C LEU A 116 -15.37 -30.49 -13.58
N ASP A 117 -15.71 -31.52 -12.82
CA ASP A 117 -16.96 -31.54 -12.07
C ASP A 117 -16.92 -30.52 -10.91
N ARG A 118 -18.09 -30.29 -10.31
CA ARG A 118 -18.24 -29.26 -9.29
C ARG A 118 -17.50 -29.57 -7.98
N ASN A 119 -17.36 -30.84 -7.61
CA ASN A 119 -16.62 -31.25 -6.41
C ASN A 119 -15.12 -31.06 -6.64
N ALA A 120 -14.58 -31.53 -7.76
CA ALA A 120 -13.18 -31.32 -8.11
C ALA A 120 -12.82 -29.83 -8.21
N SER A 121 -13.72 -29.01 -8.80
CA SER A 121 -13.53 -27.56 -8.90
C SER A 121 -13.53 -26.87 -7.54
N THR A 122 -14.43 -27.25 -6.65
CA THR A 122 -14.53 -26.67 -5.29
C THR A 122 -13.33 -27.06 -4.45
N SER A 123 -12.92 -28.34 -4.50
CA SER A 123 -11.74 -28.83 -3.79
C SER A 123 -10.46 -28.16 -4.29
N LEU A 124 -10.30 -28.01 -5.62
CA LEU A 124 -9.16 -27.30 -6.20
C LEU A 124 -9.11 -25.84 -5.72
N LEU A 125 -10.24 -25.12 -5.75
CA LEU A 125 -10.31 -23.75 -5.26
C LEU A 125 -10.00 -23.67 -3.77
N GLY A 126 -10.51 -24.60 -2.97
CA GLY A 126 -10.22 -24.68 -1.54
C GLY A 126 -8.73 -24.88 -1.24
N MET A 127 -8.04 -25.69 -2.05
CA MET A 127 -6.59 -25.90 -1.93
C MET A 127 -5.76 -24.71 -2.44
N LEU A 128 -6.25 -24.01 -3.47
CA LEU A 128 -5.57 -22.85 -4.05
C LEU A 128 -5.79 -21.56 -3.24
N ALA A 129 -6.91 -21.42 -2.53
CA ALA A 129 -7.25 -20.20 -1.82
C ALA A 129 -6.18 -19.77 -0.80
N PRO A 130 -5.62 -20.66 0.06
CA PRO A 130 -4.53 -20.29 0.95
C PRO A 130 -3.26 -19.87 0.23
N ILE A 131 -2.95 -20.47 -0.92
CA ILE A 131 -1.75 -20.15 -1.72
C ILE A 131 -1.89 -18.76 -2.35
N VAL A 132 -3.07 -18.48 -2.94
CA VAL A 132 -3.38 -17.17 -3.51
C VAL A 132 -3.37 -16.10 -2.42
N MET A 133 -3.95 -16.38 -1.26
CA MET A 133 -3.94 -15.46 -0.13
C MET A 133 -2.51 -15.22 0.38
N SER A 134 -1.69 -16.28 0.48
CA SER A 134 -0.27 -16.15 0.83
C SER A 134 0.49 -15.26 -0.14
N GLY A 135 0.21 -15.39 -1.44
CA GLY A 135 0.79 -14.50 -2.45
C GLY A 135 0.36 -13.05 -2.25
N VAL A 136 -0.93 -12.81 -1.94
CA VAL A 136 -1.46 -11.46 -1.65
C VAL A 136 -0.81 -10.89 -0.39
N ALA A 137 -0.76 -11.66 0.70
CA ALA A 137 -0.16 -11.23 1.97
C ALA A 137 1.32 -10.90 1.83
N GLN A 138 2.06 -11.76 1.12
CA GLN A 138 3.50 -11.58 0.89
C GLN A 138 3.80 -10.39 -0.02
N GLN A 139 2.97 -10.16 -1.04
CA GLN A 139 3.09 -8.98 -1.91
C GLN A 139 2.66 -7.68 -1.18
N SER A 140 1.74 -7.77 -0.22
CA SER A 140 1.32 -6.64 0.62
C SER A 140 2.40 -6.21 1.63
N GLY A 141 3.45 -7.01 1.79
CA GLY A 141 4.58 -6.70 2.66
C GLY A 141 4.15 -6.60 4.13
N ASN A 142 4.62 -5.57 4.83
CA ASN A 142 4.24 -5.33 6.22
C ASN A 142 2.87 -4.64 6.37
N ASP A 143 2.24 -4.19 5.28
CA ASP A 143 0.95 -3.50 5.32
C ASP A 143 -0.20 -4.46 4.96
N LEU A 144 -0.55 -5.32 5.91
CA LEU A 144 -1.71 -6.21 5.84
C LEU A 144 -3.02 -5.48 6.23
N SER A 145 -3.06 -4.15 6.17
CA SER A 145 -4.27 -3.39 6.45
C SER A 145 -5.28 -3.49 5.31
N ALA A 146 -6.55 -3.23 5.61
CA ALA A 146 -7.61 -3.15 4.62
C ALA A 146 -7.25 -2.21 3.44
N ASN A 147 -6.59 -1.09 3.73
CA ASN A 147 -6.20 -0.11 2.72
C ASN A 147 -5.02 -0.59 1.87
N GLY A 148 -4.02 -1.23 2.49
CA GLY A 148 -2.87 -1.80 1.79
C GLY A 148 -3.31 -2.90 0.81
N VAL A 149 -4.11 -3.85 1.30
CA VAL A 149 -4.63 -4.97 0.50
C VAL A 149 -5.55 -4.48 -0.62
N ALA A 150 -6.50 -3.58 -0.33
CA ALA A 150 -7.39 -3.04 -1.36
C ALA A 150 -6.61 -2.24 -2.42
N GLY A 151 -5.62 -1.43 -2.02
CA GLY A 151 -4.76 -0.68 -2.94
C GLY A 151 -3.93 -1.60 -3.84
N LEU A 152 -3.44 -2.71 -3.30
CA LEU A 152 -2.68 -3.69 -4.08
C LEU A 152 -3.55 -4.43 -5.08
N LEU A 153 -4.71 -4.92 -4.67
CA LEU A 153 -5.62 -5.62 -5.58
C LEU A 153 -6.18 -4.67 -6.65
N ALA A 154 -6.43 -3.41 -6.29
CA ALA A 154 -6.84 -2.39 -7.25
C ALA A 154 -5.74 -2.09 -8.29
N SER A 155 -4.48 -1.99 -7.87
CA SER A 155 -3.35 -1.75 -8.79
C SER A 155 -3.03 -2.98 -9.66
N GLN A 156 -3.29 -4.19 -9.17
CA GLN A 156 -3.09 -5.44 -9.91
C GLN A 156 -4.28 -5.85 -10.76
N LYS A 157 -5.40 -5.11 -10.72
CA LYS A 157 -6.63 -5.37 -11.47
C LYS A 157 -6.39 -5.69 -12.95
N ASP A 158 -5.62 -4.85 -13.65
CA ASP A 158 -5.45 -4.98 -15.10
C ASP A 158 -4.56 -6.18 -15.46
N ASN A 159 -3.59 -6.47 -14.59
CA ASN A 159 -2.75 -7.66 -14.65
C ASN A 159 -3.57 -8.95 -14.42
N ILE A 160 -4.48 -8.93 -13.44
CA ILE A 160 -5.40 -10.05 -13.14
C ILE A 160 -6.39 -10.26 -14.29
N ALA A 161 -6.97 -9.18 -14.81
CA ALA A 161 -7.92 -9.23 -15.92
C ALA A 161 -7.27 -9.76 -17.21
N SER A 162 -6.00 -9.43 -17.47
CA SER A 162 -5.26 -9.89 -18.65
C SER A 162 -4.87 -11.37 -18.55
N ALA A 163 -4.71 -11.89 -17.33
CA ALA A 163 -4.38 -13.30 -17.09
C ALA A 163 -5.62 -14.20 -17.00
N LEU A 164 -6.81 -13.62 -16.83
CA LEU A 164 -8.09 -14.33 -16.77
C LEU A 164 -8.47 -14.86 -18.16
N PRO A 165 -8.69 -16.18 -18.32
CA PRO A 165 -9.20 -16.71 -19.58
C PRO A 165 -10.57 -16.10 -19.90
N SER A 166 -10.77 -15.71 -21.17
CA SER A 166 -11.98 -15.00 -21.62
C SER A 166 -13.27 -15.74 -21.22
N GLY A 167 -13.30 -17.07 -21.39
CA GLY A 167 -14.44 -17.90 -21.01
C GLY A 167 -14.76 -17.91 -19.51
N VAL A 168 -13.76 -17.77 -18.64
CA VAL A 168 -13.95 -17.67 -17.18
C VAL A 168 -14.42 -16.26 -16.82
N GLY A 169 -13.82 -15.24 -17.44
CA GLY A 169 -14.20 -13.84 -17.24
C GLY A 169 -15.66 -13.56 -17.63
N ASP A 170 -16.14 -14.15 -18.72
CA ASP A 170 -17.52 -13.94 -19.18
C ASP A 170 -18.55 -14.63 -18.28
N LEU A 171 -18.23 -15.83 -17.77
CA LEU A 171 -19.07 -16.51 -16.78
C LEU A 171 -19.13 -15.74 -15.45
N LEU A 172 -18.00 -15.17 -15.00
CA LEU A 172 -17.93 -14.34 -13.79
C LEU A 172 -18.59 -12.95 -13.97
N ARG A 173 -18.71 -12.45 -15.21
CA ARG A 173 -19.51 -11.27 -15.54
C ARG A 173 -21.00 -11.60 -15.48
N GLY A 174 -21.39 -12.76 -16.01
CA GLY A 174 -22.75 -13.26 -15.97
C GLY A 174 -23.26 -13.51 -14.54
N THR A 175 -22.37 -13.82 -13.59
CA THR A 175 -22.74 -14.00 -12.18
C THR A 175 -22.89 -12.69 -11.41
N GLY A 176 -22.60 -11.55 -12.04
CA GLY A 176 -22.67 -10.24 -11.41
C GLY A 176 -21.47 -9.93 -10.51
N LEU A 177 -20.51 -10.84 -10.32
CA LEU A 177 -19.35 -10.63 -9.46
C LEU A 177 -18.41 -9.55 -10.02
N LEU A 178 -18.17 -9.59 -11.33
CA LEU A 178 -17.41 -8.54 -12.03
C LEU A 178 -18.21 -7.23 -12.20
N ASN A 179 -19.54 -7.28 -12.15
CA ASN A 179 -20.39 -6.10 -12.11
C ASN A 179 -20.47 -5.50 -10.70
N ALA A 180 -20.34 -6.29 -9.63
CA ALA A 180 -20.20 -5.79 -8.27
C ALA A 180 -18.88 -5.03 -8.11
N LEU A 181 -17.81 -5.51 -8.75
CA LEU A 181 -16.52 -4.82 -8.94
C LEU A 181 -16.65 -3.50 -9.72
N GLY A 182 -17.30 -3.53 -10.88
CA GLY A 182 -17.48 -2.32 -11.71
C GLY A 182 -18.50 -1.34 -11.13
N GLY A 183 -19.49 -1.85 -10.41
CA GLY A 183 -20.58 -1.12 -9.76
C GLY A 183 -20.14 -0.47 -8.46
N SER A 184 -19.31 -1.13 -7.64
CA SER A 184 -18.67 -0.53 -6.46
C SER A 184 -17.63 0.50 -6.85
N ALA A 185 -16.86 0.27 -7.92
CA ALA A 185 -15.96 1.27 -8.50
C ALA A 185 -16.74 2.48 -9.05
N ARG A 186 -17.86 2.27 -9.75
CA ARG A 186 -18.76 3.35 -10.16
C ARG A 186 -19.45 4.04 -8.98
N ALA A 187 -19.79 3.31 -7.93
CA ALA A 187 -20.38 3.87 -6.72
C ALA A 187 -19.35 4.71 -5.95
N ALA A 188 -18.09 4.26 -5.86
CA ALA A 188 -16.98 5.01 -5.31
C ALA A 188 -16.64 6.24 -6.16
N ALA A 189 -16.70 6.12 -7.49
CA ALA A 189 -16.56 7.26 -8.39
C ALA A 189 -17.76 8.22 -8.32
N ALA A 190 -18.97 7.71 -8.10
CA ALA A 190 -20.19 8.50 -7.96
C ALA A 190 -20.27 9.18 -6.59
N THR A 191 -19.79 8.56 -5.51
CA THR A 191 -19.68 9.22 -4.20
C THR A 191 -18.56 10.25 -4.20
N ALA A 192 -17.46 10.01 -4.91
CA ALA A 192 -16.43 11.02 -5.18
C ALA A 192 -16.97 12.18 -6.05
N GLY A 193 -17.76 11.87 -7.08
CA GLY A 193 -18.45 12.86 -7.92
C GLY A 193 -19.47 13.69 -7.14
N GLN A 194 -20.31 13.04 -6.32
CA GLN A 194 -21.27 13.72 -5.45
C GLN A 194 -20.60 14.53 -4.34
N ALA A 195 -19.44 14.10 -3.84
CA ALA A 195 -18.64 14.89 -2.90
C ALA A 195 -18.03 16.12 -3.59
N ALA A 196 -17.60 15.99 -4.85
CA ALA A 196 -17.12 17.10 -5.68
C ALA A 196 -18.25 18.08 -6.04
N ASP A 197 -19.43 17.58 -6.41
CA ASP A 197 -20.61 18.40 -6.72
C ASP A 197 -21.15 19.09 -5.47
N ARG A 198 -21.13 18.44 -4.30
CA ARG A 198 -21.47 19.09 -3.02
C ARG A 198 -20.41 20.10 -2.61
N ALA A 199 -19.12 19.85 -2.86
CA ALA A 199 -18.08 20.84 -2.65
C ALA A 199 -18.25 22.05 -3.59
N ALA A 200 -18.65 21.83 -4.84
CA ALA A 200 -18.94 22.89 -5.80
C ALA A 200 -20.22 23.67 -5.45
N ALA A 201 -21.29 23.00 -5.03
CA ALA A 201 -22.52 23.63 -4.57
C ALA A 201 -22.28 24.45 -3.30
N THR A 202 -21.46 23.93 -2.37
CA THR A 202 -21.06 24.63 -1.14
C THR A 202 -20.16 25.84 -1.45
N ALA A 203 -19.25 25.72 -2.41
CA ALA A 203 -18.43 26.85 -2.87
C ALA A 203 -19.29 27.95 -3.50
N THR A 204 -20.35 27.59 -4.22
CA THR A 204 -21.28 28.55 -4.84
C THR A 204 -22.19 29.22 -3.80
N SER A 205 -22.66 28.48 -2.79
CA SER A 205 -23.42 29.05 -1.67
C SER A 205 -22.57 29.92 -0.76
N VAL A 206 -21.29 29.58 -0.56
CA VAL A 206 -20.31 30.38 0.19
C VAL A 206 -19.93 31.64 -0.59
N GLY A 207 -19.84 31.60 -1.92
CA GLY A 207 -19.67 32.79 -2.77
C GLY A 207 -20.81 33.80 -2.62
N ASN A 208 -22.06 33.30 -2.62
CA ASN A 208 -23.25 34.13 -2.46
C ASN A 208 -23.48 34.60 -1.01
N ALA A 209 -23.00 33.85 -0.01
CA ALA A 209 -22.98 34.28 1.39
C ALA A 209 -21.84 35.29 1.65
N GLY A 210 -20.70 35.15 0.99
CA GLY A 210 -19.55 36.06 1.07
C GLY A 210 -19.85 37.46 0.55
N GLN A 211 -20.65 37.59 -0.52
CA GLN A 211 -21.11 38.90 -1.00
C GLN A 211 -22.10 39.60 -0.05
N ARG A 212 -22.88 38.84 0.71
CA ARG A 212 -23.80 39.40 1.73
C ARG A 212 -23.09 39.68 3.07
N ALA A 213 -22.07 38.90 3.42
CA ALA A 213 -21.23 39.14 4.59
C ALA A 213 -20.25 40.32 4.39
N ALA A 214 -19.77 40.55 3.16
CA ALA A 214 -18.90 41.68 2.82
C ALA A 214 -19.58 43.05 2.94
N SER A 215 -20.92 43.11 2.93
CA SER A 215 -21.67 44.36 3.15
C SER A 215 -22.05 44.60 4.62
N GLN A 216 -21.78 43.65 5.54
CA GLN A 216 -22.11 43.79 6.96
C GLN A 216 -20.93 43.67 7.94
N ALA A 217 -19.76 43.18 7.52
CA ALA A 217 -18.63 42.99 8.42
C ALA A 217 -17.54 44.08 8.28
N ALA A 218 -17.90 45.32 8.60
CA ALA A 218 -16.97 46.19 9.29
C ALA A 218 -16.92 45.76 10.76
N THR A 219 -15.71 45.54 11.29
CA THR A 219 -15.35 45.15 12.67
C THR A 219 -15.34 43.63 12.99
N GLY A 220 -14.14 43.10 13.29
CA GLY A 220 -13.93 41.77 13.90
C GLY A 220 -12.94 40.85 13.16
N SER A 221 -11.67 40.87 13.53
CA SER A 221 -10.57 40.15 12.87
C SER A 221 -10.68 38.61 12.94
N SER A 222 -11.00 37.96 11.82
CA SER A 222 -11.05 36.50 11.67
C SER A 222 -9.96 35.98 10.71
N ARG A 223 -8.69 36.30 10.99
CA ARG A 223 -7.54 35.94 10.15
C ARG A 223 -7.09 34.47 10.29
N TRP A 224 -7.39 33.80 11.40
CA TRP A 224 -6.96 32.41 11.65
C TRP A 224 -7.67 31.38 10.76
N LEU A 225 -8.93 31.66 10.38
CA LEU A 225 -9.71 30.80 9.49
C LEU A 225 -9.15 30.78 8.05
N TYR A 226 -8.62 31.92 7.57
CA TYR A 226 -7.96 32.00 6.26
C TYR A 226 -6.69 31.15 6.20
N TRP A 227 -5.92 31.08 7.29
CA TRP A 227 -4.73 30.23 7.36
C TRP A 227 -5.08 28.74 7.42
N LEU A 228 -6.16 28.37 8.11
CA LEU A 228 -6.60 26.98 8.20
C LEU A 228 -7.10 26.47 6.83
N ILE A 229 -7.83 27.31 6.09
CA ILE A 229 -8.28 26.99 4.72
C ILE A 229 -7.10 26.92 3.75
N ALA A 230 -6.13 27.84 3.86
CA ALA A 230 -4.92 27.79 3.04
C ALA A 230 -4.06 26.54 3.34
N ALA A 231 -3.93 26.16 4.62
CA ALA A 231 -3.21 24.96 5.04
C ALA A 231 -3.88 23.68 4.52
N LEU A 232 -5.21 23.60 4.56
CA LEU A 232 -5.98 22.47 4.03
C LEU A 232 -5.89 22.38 2.50
N ALA A 233 -5.94 23.51 1.80
CA ALA A 233 -5.79 23.57 0.35
C ALA A 233 -4.38 23.15 -0.09
N ILE A 234 -3.34 23.56 0.65
CA ILE A 234 -1.96 23.15 0.39
C ILE A 234 -1.76 21.67 0.72
N ALA A 235 -2.35 21.14 1.79
CA ALA A 235 -2.29 19.71 2.11
C ALA A 235 -2.96 18.86 1.02
N ALA A 236 -4.11 19.30 0.50
CA ALA A 236 -4.78 18.64 -0.61
C ALA A 236 -3.99 18.73 -1.93
N LEU A 237 -3.37 19.88 -2.20
CA LEU A 237 -2.50 20.08 -3.37
C LEU A 237 -1.22 19.22 -3.27
N LEU A 238 -0.63 19.11 -2.08
CA LEU A 238 0.54 18.28 -1.81
C LEU A 238 0.22 16.79 -1.89
N TYR A 239 -0.95 16.35 -1.39
CA TYR A 239 -1.42 14.99 -1.61
C TYR A 239 -1.64 14.70 -3.11
N TYR A 240 -2.20 15.66 -3.85
CA TYR A 240 -2.41 15.52 -5.29
C TYR A 240 -1.10 15.54 -6.11
N MET A 241 -0.09 16.31 -5.66
CA MET A 241 1.22 16.39 -6.34
C MET A 241 2.21 15.29 -5.95
N PHE A 242 2.22 14.85 -4.69
CA PHE A 242 3.15 13.84 -4.17
C PHE A 242 2.52 12.44 -3.98
N GLY A 243 1.20 12.32 -4.06
CA GLY A 243 0.48 11.03 -4.02
C GLY A 243 0.49 10.26 -5.34
N ARG A 244 1.24 10.72 -6.35
CA ARG A 244 1.58 9.87 -7.51
C ARG A 244 2.80 9.04 -7.12
N PRO A 245 2.67 7.72 -6.92
CA PRO A 245 3.84 6.88 -6.71
C PRO A 245 4.74 7.03 -7.94
N ALA A 246 5.98 7.46 -7.70
CA ALA A 246 7.03 7.39 -8.70
C ALA A 246 7.06 5.95 -9.22
N GLN A 247 6.91 5.79 -10.54
CA GLN A 247 7.18 4.54 -11.20
C GLN A 247 8.62 4.15 -10.86
N HIS A 248 8.78 3.11 -10.05
CA HIS A 248 10.09 2.50 -9.83
C HIS A 248 10.59 2.01 -11.19
N ALA A 249 11.56 2.72 -11.74
CA ALA A 249 12.38 2.22 -12.83
C ALA A 249 13.01 0.89 -12.38
N THR A 250 12.86 -0.12 -13.23
CA THR A 250 13.48 -1.43 -13.10
C THR A 250 15.00 -1.27 -12.91
N PRO A 251 15.65 -1.94 -11.94
CA PRO A 251 17.08 -2.18 -12.03
C PRO A 251 17.29 -3.21 -13.13
N GLU A 252 17.68 -2.71 -14.30
CA GLU A 252 18.40 -3.46 -15.31
C GLU A 252 19.71 -3.97 -14.70
N ALA A 253 20.04 -5.23 -14.98
CA ALA A 253 21.30 -5.83 -14.54
C ALA A 253 22.48 -5.06 -15.17
N GLY A 254 23.36 -4.50 -14.34
CA GLY A 254 24.69 -4.07 -14.78
C GLY A 254 25.18 -2.71 -14.26
N ALA A 255 25.37 -2.53 -12.95
CA ALA A 255 26.39 -1.66 -12.36
C ALA A 255 26.48 -1.95 -10.85
N PRO A 256 27.67 -1.92 -10.22
CA PRO A 256 27.79 -2.17 -8.78
C PRO A 256 27.09 -1.03 -8.03
N THR A 257 25.95 -1.30 -7.39
CA THR A 257 25.41 -0.43 -6.36
C THR A 257 26.40 -0.43 -5.20
N GLN A 258 27.15 0.65 -5.07
CA GLN A 258 28.06 0.87 -3.95
C GLN A 258 27.22 0.91 -2.67
N SER A 259 27.26 -0.17 -1.90
CA SER A 259 26.58 -0.23 -0.61
C SER A 259 27.20 0.81 0.32
N LEU A 260 26.39 1.76 0.78
CA LEU A 260 26.74 2.77 1.80
C LEU A 260 26.73 2.13 3.20
N THR A 261 27.21 0.90 3.30
CA THR A 261 27.21 0.09 4.51
C THR A 261 28.58 0.14 5.17
N VAL A 262 28.62 0.62 6.42
CA VAL A 262 29.81 0.56 7.28
C VAL A 262 29.44 -0.31 8.47
N ASP A 263 30.22 -1.36 8.74
CA ASP A 263 29.96 -2.31 9.84
C ASP A 263 28.52 -2.88 9.88
N GLY A 264 27.91 -3.09 8.71
CA GLY A 264 26.54 -3.61 8.59
C GLY A 264 25.43 -2.57 8.81
N VAL A 265 25.78 -1.29 9.03
CA VAL A 265 24.84 -0.17 9.17
C VAL A 265 24.72 0.57 7.84
N ASP A 266 23.49 0.68 7.33
CA ASP A 266 23.17 1.36 6.08
C ASP A 266 23.02 2.87 6.30
N VAL A 267 24.13 3.59 6.13
CA VAL A 267 24.26 5.03 6.45
C VAL A 267 23.28 5.87 5.61
N GLY A 268 23.04 5.46 4.36
CA GLY A 268 22.09 6.13 3.47
C GLY A 268 20.65 5.98 3.95
N LYS A 269 20.26 4.79 4.39
CA LYS A 269 18.91 4.52 4.92
C LYS A 269 18.67 5.25 6.24
N GLN A 270 19.59 5.14 7.20
CA GLN A 270 19.45 5.78 8.52
C GLN A 270 19.35 7.31 8.40
N LEU A 271 20.12 7.92 7.50
CA LEU A 271 20.02 9.34 7.22
C LEU A 271 18.68 9.72 6.57
N THR A 272 18.20 8.92 5.62
CA THR A 272 16.91 9.14 4.95
C THR A 272 15.74 9.06 5.95
N ASP A 273 15.77 8.09 6.86
CA ASP A 273 14.76 7.92 7.91
C ASP A 273 14.79 9.11 8.87
N THR A 274 15.98 9.59 9.25
CA THR A 274 16.16 10.76 10.12
C THR A 274 15.66 12.05 9.45
N LEU A 275 15.94 12.24 8.15
CA LEU A 275 15.45 13.39 7.39
C LEU A 275 13.93 13.37 7.23
N THR A 276 13.33 12.19 7.07
CA THR A 276 11.87 12.02 7.01
C THR A 276 11.20 12.33 8.36
N SER A 277 11.82 11.89 9.46
CA SER A 277 11.41 12.23 10.83
C SER A 277 11.49 13.74 11.09
N LEU A 278 12.56 14.40 10.65
CA LEU A 278 12.73 15.85 10.72
C LEU A 278 11.65 16.58 9.94
N GLN A 279 11.43 16.19 8.67
CA GLN A 279 10.38 16.76 7.84
C GLN A 279 8.99 16.64 8.50
N THR A 280 8.67 15.47 9.05
CA THR A 280 7.39 15.23 9.73
C THR A 280 7.26 16.09 10.98
N THR A 281 8.31 16.15 11.80
CA THR A 281 8.33 16.91 13.05
C THR A 281 8.18 18.41 12.79
N VAL A 282 8.96 18.96 11.85
CA VAL A 282 8.95 20.38 11.48
C VAL A 282 7.62 20.77 10.83
N THR A 283 7.02 19.89 10.02
CA THR A 283 5.70 20.13 9.42
C THR A 283 4.58 20.16 10.46
N GLY A 284 4.74 19.42 11.57
CA GLY A 284 3.80 19.44 12.69
C GLY A 284 3.90 20.68 13.60
N VAL A 285 4.94 21.50 13.45
CA VAL A 285 5.10 22.74 14.22
C VAL A 285 4.30 23.85 13.56
N THR A 286 3.24 24.28 14.23
CA THR A 286 2.33 25.32 13.74
C THR A 286 2.21 26.52 14.69
N ASP A 287 2.73 26.39 15.91
CA ASP A 287 2.70 27.40 16.96
C ASP A 287 3.83 27.17 17.99
N ALA A 288 3.99 28.08 18.95
CA ALA A 288 5.03 28.00 19.98
C ALA A 288 4.90 26.79 20.93
N ALA A 289 3.69 26.28 21.17
CA ALA A 289 3.47 25.13 22.05
C ALA A 289 3.86 23.82 21.35
N SER A 290 3.47 23.66 20.08
CA SER A 290 3.89 22.55 19.21
C SER A 290 5.41 22.58 18.96
N ALA A 291 6.02 23.76 18.91
CA ALA A 291 7.47 23.93 18.85
C ALA A 291 8.17 23.40 20.12
N GLN A 292 7.66 23.73 21.30
CA GLN A 292 8.17 23.19 22.57
C GLN A 292 8.00 21.67 22.65
N ALA A 293 6.88 21.13 22.17
CA ALA A 293 6.64 19.69 22.11
C ALA A 293 7.53 18.96 21.08
N ALA A 294 7.97 19.66 20.04
CA ALA A 294 8.83 19.13 18.99
C ALA A 294 10.32 19.14 19.35
N LEU A 295 10.74 20.02 20.27
CA LEU A 295 12.13 20.17 20.71
C LEU A 295 12.85 18.84 21.03
N PRO A 296 12.32 17.94 21.89
CA PRO A 296 13.00 16.69 22.22
C PRO A 296 13.18 15.76 21.01
N LYS A 297 12.26 15.80 20.05
CA LYS A 297 12.37 15.01 18.81
C LYS A 297 13.42 15.59 17.87
N LEU A 298 13.53 16.92 17.80
CA LEU A 298 14.57 17.59 17.01
C LEU A 298 15.97 17.34 17.60
N GLU A 299 16.09 17.31 18.93
CA GLU A 299 17.34 16.94 19.62
C GLU A 299 17.71 15.47 19.40
N ALA A 300 16.73 14.56 19.44
CA ALA A 300 16.96 13.15 19.11
C ALA A 300 17.45 12.97 17.66
N ASN A 301 16.81 13.67 16.71
CA ASN A 301 17.22 13.64 15.31
C ASN A 301 18.62 14.26 15.09
N LEU A 302 18.97 15.31 15.84
CA LEU A 302 20.31 15.89 15.83
C LEU A 302 21.37 14.85 16.30
N GLY A 303 21.06 14.09 17.35
CA GLY A 303 21.93 13.01 17.83
C GLY A 303 22.11 11.88 16.81
N GLU A 304 21.08 11.54 16.04
CA GLU A 304 21.18 10.56 14.94
C GLU A 304 22.02 11.09 13.76
N ILE A 305 21.88 12.38 13.42
CA ILE A 305 22.75 13.02 12.42
C ILE A 305 24.22 13.00 12.87
N ASP A 306 24.50 13.18 14.16
CA ASP A 306 25.87 13.11 14.70
C ASP A 306 26.47 11.70 14.58
N LYS A 307 25.68 10.65 14.83
CA LYS A 307 26.11 9.27 14.60
C LYS A 307 26.42 9.05 13.13
N VAL A 308 25.52 9.46 12.23
CA VAL A 308 25.70 9.37 10.79
C VAL A 308 26.94 10.15 10.33
N SER A 309 27.21 11.33 10.89
CA SER A 309 28.41 12.13 10.59
C SER A 309 29.69 11.44 11.03
N THR A 310 29.67 10.72 12.15
CA THR A 310 30.81 9.96 12.64
C THR A 310 31.11 8.78 11.70
N THR A 311 30.08 8.03 11.33
CA THR A 311 30.19 6.89 10.39
C THR A 311 30.54 7.35 8.97
N ALA A 312 29.99 8.50 8.53
CA ALA A 312 30.31 9.09 7.24
C ALA A 312 31.79 9.49 7.12
N GLY A 313 32.46 9.80 8.24
CA GLY A 313 33.89 10.03 8.29
C GLY A 313 34.71 8.83 7.80
N GLN A 314 34.21 7.61 8.02
CA GLN A 314 34.85 6.33 7.68
C GLN A 314 34.58 5.85 6.24
N LEU A 315 33.68 6.52 5.51
CA LEU A 315 33.34 6.17 4.12
C LEU A 315 34.48 6.49 3.14
N THR A 316 34.57 5.70 2.06
CA THR A 316 35.48 5.98 0.94
C THR A 316 35.05 7.25 0.19
N ALA A 317 35.95 7.77 -0.66
CA ALA A 317 35.63 8.95 -1.49
C ALA A 317 34.43 8.71 -2.42
N GLU A 318 34.27 7.50 -2.96
CA GLU A 318 33.11 7.18 -3.81
C GLU A 318 31.80 7.11 -3.00
N GLN A 319 31.84 6.50 -1.81
CA GLN A 319 30.69 6.42 -0.91
C GLN A 319 30.27 7.81 -0.40
N LYS A 320 31.22 8.69 -0.08
CA LYS A 320 30.93 10.09 0.28
C LYS A 320 30.26 10.84 -0.87
N ALA A 321 30.68 10.61 -2.11
CA ALA A 321 30.05 11.20 -3.29
C ALA A 321 28.59 10.70 -3.48
N ALA A 322 28.34 9.40 -3.28
CA ALA A 322 27.00 8.84 -3.33
C ALA A 322 26.09 9.36 -2.21
N LEU A 323 26.63 9.50 -0.99
CA LEU A 323 25.93 10.09 0.15
C LEU A 323 25.57 11.56 -0.12
N LYS A 324 26.50 12.34 -0.66
CA LYS A 324 26.26 13.74 -1.06
C LYS A 324 25.16 13.85 -2.12
N ALA A 325 25.16 12.98 -3.13
CA ALA A 325 24.13 12.94 -4.17
C ALA A 325 22.73 12.65 -3.59
N LEU A 326 22.66 11.78 -2.58
CA LEU A 326 21.43 11.46 -1.86
C LEU A 326 20.91 12.65 -1.03
N ILE A 327 21.81 13.33 -0.31
CA ILE A 327 21.45 14.41 0.64
C ILE A 327 21.06 15.72 -0.07
N THR A 328 21.71 16.05 -1.18
CA THR A 328 21.55 17.34 -1.88
C THR A 328 20.07 17.71 -2.16
N PRO A 329 19.22 16.84 -2.77
CA PRO A 329 17.81 17.17 -3.00
C PRO A 329 17.00 17.33 -1.71
N MET A 330 17.36 16.59 -0.66
CA MET A 330 16.65 16.64 0.63
C MET A 330 17.00 17.92 1.42
N MET A 331 18.23 18.42 1.35
CA MET A 331 18.60 19.67 2.02
C MET A 331 17.79 20.88 1.54
N SER A 332 17.49 20.97 0.24
CA SER A 332 16.66 22.07 -0.29
C SER A 332 15.26 22.05 0.35
N THR A 333 14.67 20.86 0.45
CA THR A 333 13.34 20.67 1.06
C THR A 333 13.35 20.99 2.55
N VAL A 334 14.33 20.45 3.29
CA VAL A 334 14.47 20.65 4.73
C VAL A 334 14.75 22.11 5.07
N ASN A 335 15.61 22.79 4.32
CA ASN A 335 15.87 24.22 4.50
C ASN A 335 14.60 25.05 4.29
N GLY A 336 13.84 24.77 3.23
CA GLY A 336 12.56 25.45 2.99
C GLY A 336 11.54 25.25 4.10
N LEU A 337 11.51 24.08 4.74
CA LEU A 337 10.64 23.81 5.89
C LEU A 337 11.11 24.54 7.15
N PHE A 338 12.41 24.52 7.43
CA PHE A 338 12.98 25.28 8.54
C PHE A 338 12.71 26.77 8.42
N ASP A 339 12.87 27.35 7.24
CA ASP A 339 12.64 28.77 7.02
C ASP A 339 11.16 29.14 7.21
N LYS A 340 10.24 28.26 6.82
CA LYS A 340 8.80 28.41 7.09
C LYS A 340 8.47 28.36 8.57
N VAL A 341 9.07 27.42 9.32
CA VAL A 341 8.83 27.26 10.75
C VAL A 341 9.44 28.41 11.56
N LEU A 342 10.62 28.90 11.18
CA LEU A 342 11.24 30.06 11.79
C LEU A 342 10.48 31.37 11.52
N ALA A 343 9.67 31.42 10.45
CA ALA A 343 8.80 32.56 10.18
C ALA A 343 7.53 32.59 11.07
N ILE A 344 7.25 31.52 11.84
CA ILE A 344 6.10 31.47 12.76
C ILE A 344 6.44 32.30 14.02
N PRO A 345 5.61 33.30 14.39
CA PRO A 345 5.85 34.10 15.59
C PRO A 345 5.92 33.24 16.85
N GLY A 346 6.97 33.43 17.66
CA GLY A 346 7.20 32.70 18.91
C GLY A 346 7.84 31.32 18.75
N VAL A 347 7.96 30.79 17.53
CA VAL A 347 8.63 29.51 17.25
C VAL A 347 10.13 29.71 17.02
N SER A 348 10.52 30.83 16.42
CA SER A 348 11.93 31.20 16.19
C SER A 348 12.76 31.15 17.47
N ASP A 349 12.23 31.66 18.58
CA ASP A 349 12.99 31.80 19.82
C ASP A 349 13.27 30.43 20.49
N VAL A 350 12.43 29.45 20.19
CA VAL A 350 12.52 28.09 20.75
C VAL A 350 13.35 27.18 19.86
N LEU A 351 13.13 27.19 18.54
CA LEU A 351 13.70 26.18 17.64
C LEU A 351 14.94 26.63 16.89
N LYS A 352 15.20 27.93 16.78
CA LYS A 352 16.36 28.45 16.05
C LYS A 352 17.70 27.81 16.44
N PRO A 353 18.10 27.69 17.73
CA PRO A 353 19.40 27.09 18.06
C PRO A 353 19.52 25.63 17.62
N THR A 354 18.45 24.85 17.74
CA THR A 354 18.43 23.44 17.33
C THR A 354 18.41 23.30 15.82
N ILE A 355 17.62 24.12 15.12
CA ILE A 355 17.55 24.15 13.65
C ILE A 355 18.89 24.58 13.05
N ASP A 356 19.53 25.62 13.58
CA ASP A 356 20.83 26.10 13.12
C ASP A 356 21.90 25.01 13.32
N SER A 357 21.84 24.26 14.43
CA SER A 357 22.71 23.10 14.69
C SER A 357 22.48 21.97 13.68
N ILE A 358 21.22 21.63 13.38
CA ILE A 358 20.88 20.61 12.37
C ILE A 358 21.39 21.04 10.99
N LYS A 359 21.16 22.30 10.59
CA LYS A 359 21.64 22.85 9.31
C LYS A 359 23.16 22.75 9.20
N ALA A 360 23.90 23.10 10.26
CA ALA A 360 25.35 23.01 10.28
C ALA A 360 25.85 21.56 10.11
N LYS A 361 25.22 20.59 10.78
CA LYS A 361 25.59 19.18 10.70
C LYS A 361 25.27 18.56 9.34
N LEU A 362 24.11 18.89 8.76
CA LEU A 362 23.75 18.45 7.42
C LEU A 362 24.68 19.05 6.35
N ALA A 363 25.08 20.32 6.51
CA ALA A 363 26.07 20.94 5.63
C ALA A 363 27.42 20.21 5.73
N ALA A 364 27.89 19.88 6.94
CA ALA A 364 29.13 19.16 7.17
C ALA A 364 29.15 17.75 6.54
N LEU A 365 28.00 17.07 6.47
CA LEU A 365 27.86 15.78 5.79
C LEU A 365 28.01 15.86 4.26
N THR A 366 27.83 17.04 3.68
CA THR A 366 27.91 17.27 2.23
C THR A 366 29.14 18.06 1.78
N ALA A 367 29.93 18.56 2.74
CA ALA A 367 31.19 19.26 2.52
C ALA A 367 32.25 18.27 2.03
#